data_AF-A0AA35GIG2-F1
#
_entry.id   AF-A0AA35GIG2-F1
#
_cell.length_a   1.000
_cell.length_b   1.000
_cell.length_c   1.000
_cell.angle_alpha   90.00
_cell.angle_beta   90.00
_cell.angle_gamma   90.00
#
_symmetry.space_group_name_H-M   'P 1'
#
loop_
_entity.id
_entity.type
_entity.pdbx_description
1 polymer ?
#
loop_
_entity_poly.entity_id
_entity_poly.type
_entity_poly.pdbx_seq_one_letter_code
_entity_poly.pdbx_strand_id
1 'polypeptide(L)'
;MAGQASVSVAGLASALCSGALTSGLGYVAWYAALPQLTAGTAASVQLSVPLLAAIGAVSLLGESWTLRLSLAGAAILGGIALVVLARPAVPAAPAGQP
;
A
#
# COMPACT_ATOMS: atom_id res chain seq x y z
N MET A 1 -21.40 -14.42 22.62
CA MET A 1 -20.63 -15.64 22.92
C MET A 1 -19.16 -15.36 22.63
N ALA A 2 -18.36 -15.07 23.66
CA ALA A 2 -16.92 -14.93 23.49
C ALA A 2 -16.31 -16.33 23.42
N GLY A 3 -15.69 -16.69 22.28
CA GLY A 3 -15.02 -17.97 22.13
C GLY A 3 -13.80 -18.04 23.05
N GLN A 4 -13.65 -19.14 23.79
CA GLN A 4 -12.40 -19.46 24.47
C GLN A 4 -11.35 -19.79 23.39
N ALA A 5 -10.51 -18.82 23.05
CA ALA A 5 -9.36 -19.04 22.17
C ALA A 5 -8.29 -19.81 22.96
N SER A 6 -8.19 -21.12 22.75
CA SER A 6 -7.07 -21.91 23.25
C SER A 6 -5.85 -21.67 22.38
N VAL A 7 -4.82 -21.03 22.94
CA VAL A 7 -3.56 -20.80 22.22
C VAL A 7 -2.76 -22.09 22.20
N SER A 8 -2.74 -22.77 21.05
CA SER A 8 -1.86 -23.90 20.80
C SER A 8 -0.47 -23.42 20.41
N VAL A 9 0.58 -24.12 20.89
CA VAL A 9 1.98 -23.87 20.51
C VAL A 9 2.17 -23.93 19.00
N ALA A 10 1.49 -24.87 18.32
CA ALA A 10 1.56 -24.99 16.86
C ALA A 10 0.93 -23.76 16.17
N GLY A 11 -0.22 -23.30 16.66
CA GLY A 11 -0.88 -22.11 16.13
C GLY A 11 -0.05 -20.84 16.31
N LEU A 12 0.59 -20.69 17.48
CA LEU A 12 1.52 -19.59 17.75
C LEU A 12 2.73 -19.63 16.80
N ALA A 13 3.33 -20.81 16.61
CA ALA A 13 4.47 -20.99 15.71
C ALA A 13 4.10 -20.63 14.25
N SER A 14 2.94 -21.05 13.77
CA SER A 14 2.46 -20.71 12.42
C SER A 14 2.17 -19.21 12.25
N ALA A 15 1.55 -18.57 13.25
CA ALA A 15 1.28 -17.13 13.23
C ALA A 15 2.58 -16.31 13.20
N LEU A 16 3.57 -16.68 14.02
CA LEU A 16 4.88 -16.04 14.04
C LEU A 16 5.64 -16.26 12.73
N CYS A 17 5.65 -17.50 12.22
CA CYS A 17 6.36 -17.82 10.99
C CYS A 17 5.77 -17.06 9.79
N SER A 18 4.45 -17.10 9.61
CA SER A 18 3.78 -16.36 8.53
C SER A 18 3.97 -14.84 8.68
N GLY A 19 3.80 -14.28 9.88
CA GLY A 19 4.01 -12.87 10.14
C GLY A 19 5.45 -12.41 9.89
N ALA A 20 6.44 -13.18 10.35
CA ALA A 20 7.85 -12.89 10.15
C ALA A 20 8.24 -12.97 8.67
N LEU A 21 7.74 -13.98 7.95
CA LEU A 21 8.01 -14.14 6.51
C LEU A 21 7.40 -12.99 5.71
N THR A 22 6.11 -12.72 5.86
CA THR A 22 5.44 -11.64 5.10
C THR A 22 6.04 -10.27 5.44
N SER A 23 6.30 -9.98 6.71
CA SER A 23 6.91 -8.70 7.13
C SER A 23 8.35 -8.57 6.65
N GLY A 24 9.15 -9.63 6.80
CA GLY A 24 10.55 -9.64 6.38
C GLY A 24 10.69 -9.45 4.88
N LEU A 25 9.90 -10.18 4.08
CA LEU A 25 9.90 -10.04 2.63
C LEU A 25 9.47 -8.63 2.18
N GLY A 26 8.40 -8.09 2.79
CA GLY A 26 7.95 -6.72 2.51
C GLY A 26 9.03 -5.68 2.82
N TYR A 27 9.73 -5.84 3.95
CA TYR A 27 10.79 -4.93 4.35
C TYR A 27 12.01 -5.01 3.42
N VAL A 28 12.44 -6.22 3.08
CA VAL A 28 13.55 -6.44 2.13
C VAL A 28 13.21 -5.84 0.76
N ALA A 29 12.01 -6.11 0.24
CA ALA A 29 11.58 -5.55 -1.04
C ALA A 29 11.52 -4.02 -1.02
N TRP A 30 10.98 -3.43 0.06
CA TRP A 30 10.90 -1.98 0.20
C TRP A 30 12.29 -1.33 0.24
N TYR A 31 13.19 -1.83 1.08
CA TYR A 31 14.53 -1.27 1.19
C TYR A 31 15.42 -1.56 -0.02
N ALA A 32 15.14 -2.62 -0.78
CA ALA A 32 15.78 -2.85 -2.07
C ALA A 32 15.32 -1.85 -3.14
N ALA A 33 14.03 -1.48 -3.12
CA ALA A 33 13.44 -0.55 -4.09
C ALA A 33 13.69 0.94 -3.73
N LEU A 34 13.66 1.29 -2.45
CA LEU A 34 13.72 2.67 -1.94
C LEU A 34 14.86 3.52 -2.54
N PRO A 35 16.11 3.02 -2.69
CA PRO A 35 17.21 3.81 -3.27
C PRO A 35 16.99 4.19 -4.74
N GLN A 36 16.11 3.48 -5.45
CA GLN A 36 15.82 3.69 -6.87
C GLN A 36 14.56 4.53 -7.11
N LEU A 37 13.86 4.94 -6.04
CA LEU A 37 12.60 5.67 -6.14
C LEU A 37 12.77 7.14 -5.74
N THR A 38 12.23 8.04 -6.54
CA THR A 38 12.05 9.44 -6.11
C THR A 38 10.97 9.51 -5.03
N ALA A 39 10.98 10.57 -4.21
CA ALA A 39 9.96 10.77 -3.18
C ALA A 39 8.52 10.72 -3.75
N GLY A 40 8.29 11.26 -4.95
CA GLY A 40 6.99 11.21 -5.62
C GLY A 40 6.59 9.80 -6.07
N THR A 41 7.54 9.01 -6.57
CA THR A 41 7.29 7.62 -6.96
C THR A 41 7.01 6.75 -5.75
N ALA A 42 7.78 6.91 -4.66
CA ALA A 42 7.58 6.21 -3.40
C ALA A 42 6.19 6.48 -2.81
N ALA A 43 5.74 7.74 -2.83
CA ALA A 43 4.39 8.12 -2.41
C ALA A 43 3.31 7.44 -3.27
N SER A 44 3.50 7.41 -4.60
CA SER A 44 2.57 6.76 -5.52
C SER A 44 2.46 5.25 -5.28
N VAL A 45 3.59 4.57 -5.05
CA VAL A 45 3.61 3.15 -4.68
C VAL A 45 2.86 2.92 -3.36
N GLN A 46 3.04 3.79 -2.36
CA GLN A 46 2.37 3.65 -1.08
C GLN A 46 0.84 3.78 -1.19
N LEU A 47 0.34 4.60 -2.11
CA LEU A 47 -1.09 4.75 -2.39
C LEU A 47 -1.70 3.50 -3.05
N SER A 48 -0.88 2.63 -3.65
CA SER A 48 -1.34 1.36 -4.22
C SER A 48 -1.50 0.24 -3.19
N VAL A 49 -0.82 0.33 -2.04
CA VAL A 49 -0.82 -0.73 -1.00
C VAL A 49 -2.23 -1.10 -0.51
N PRO A 50 -3.14 -0.16 -0.23
CA PRO A 50 -4.50 -0.49 0.20
C PRO A 50 -5.29 -1.26 -0.87
N LEU A 51 -5.07 -0.93 -2.15
CA LEU A 51 -5.72 -1.60 -3.27
C LEU A 51 -5.20 -3.03 -3.43
N LEU A 52 -3.88 -3.23 -3.34
CA LEU A 52 -3.27 -4.55 -3.36
C LEU A 52 -3.73 -5.41 -2.19
N ALA A 53 -3.85 -4.82 -1.00
CA ALA A 53 -4.39 -5.51 0.18
C ALA A 53 -5.85 -5.96 -0.04
N ALA A 54 -6.69 -5.09 -0.63
CA ALA A 54 -8.08 -5.43 -0.93
C ALA A 54 -8.21 -6.55 -1.98
N ILE A 55 -7.38 -6.53 -3.03
CA ILE A 55 -7.31 -7.61 -4.04
C ILE A 55 -6.85 -8.92 -3.37
N GLY A 56 -5.86 -8.85 -2.49
CA GLY A 56 -5.40 -9.97 -1.68
C GLY A 56 -6.52 -10.55 -0.82
N ALA A 57 -7.30 -9.70 -0.14
CA ALA A 57 -8.43 -10.13 0.69
C ALA A 57 -9.51 -10.87 -0.13
N VAL A 58 -9.91 -10.34 -1.29
CA VAL A 58 -10.85 -11.04 -2.17
C VAL A 58 -10.30 -12.39 -2.63
N SER A 59 -9.02 -12.42 -3.03
CA SER A 59 -8.42 -13.61 -3.67
C SER A 59 -8.04 -14.71 -2.67
N LEU A 60 -7.46 -14.34 -1.52
CA LEU A 60 -6.92 -15.27 -0.52
C LEU A 60 -7.91 -15.55 0.62
N LEU A 61 -8.71 -14.57 1.03
CA LEU A 61 -9.70 -14.72 2.11
C LEU A 61 -11.10 -15.04 1.56
N GLY A 62 -11.29 -15.01 0.23
CA GLY A 62 -12.58 -15.30 -0.41
C GLY A 62 -13.64 -14.23 -0.15
N GLU A 63 -13.22 -13.00 0.18
CA GLU A 63 -14.14 -11.92 0.48
C GLU A 63 -14.91 -11.49 -0.79
N SER A 64 -16.20 -11.19 -0.66
CA SER A 64 -17.03 -10.87 -1.83
C SER A 64 -16.57 -9.58 -2.51
N TRP A 65 -16.43 -9.60 -3.85
CA TRP A 65 -16.17 -8.38 -4.61
C TRP A 65 -17.39 -7.46 -4.53
N THR A 66 -17.27 -6.35 -3.79
CA THR A 66 -18.37 -5.42 -3.57
C THR A 66 -18.27 -4.16 -4.41
N LEU A 67 -19.42 -3.51 -4.64
CA LEU A 67 -19.46 -2.19 -5.27
C LEU A 67 -18.66 -1.16 -4.48
N ARG A 68 -18.64 -1.26 -3.14
CA ARG A 68 -17.81 -0.42 -2.27
C ARG A 68 -16.33 -0.56 -2.58
N LEU A 69 -15.85 -1.79 -2.80
CA LEU A 69 -14.45 -2.06 -3.17
C LEU A 69 -14.11 -1.42 -4.52
N SER A 70 -15.05 -1.51 -5.47
CA SER A 70 -14.90 -0.92 -6.81
C SER A 70 -14.85 0.61 -6.74
N LEU A 71 -15.75 1.24 -5.99
CA LEU A 71 -15.79 2.70 -5.79
C LEU A 71 -14.56 3.21 -5.04
N ALA A 72 -14.14 2.51 -3.98
CA ALA A 72 -12.94 2.85 -3.22
C ALA A 72 -11.69 2.73 -4.10
N GLY A 73 -11.57 1.65 -4.89
CA GLY A 73 -10.47 1.49 -5.85
C GLY A 73 -10.44 2.59 -6.90
N ALA A 74 -11.59 2.94 -7.47
CA ALA A 74 -11.70 4.06 -8.41
C ALA A 74 -11.31 5.41 -7.77
N ALA A 75 -11.72 5.66 -6.53
CA ALA A 75 -11.36 6.88 -5.80
C ALA A 75 -9.85 6.97 -5.50
N ILE A 76 -9.23 5.86 -5.09
CA ILE A 76 -7.78 5.80 -4.86
C ILE A 76 -7.02 6.07 -6.16
N LEU A 77 -7.35 5.33 -7.23
CA LEU A 77 -6.70 5.51 -8.53
C LEU A 77 -6.92 6.92 -9.10
N GLY A 78 -8.14 7.46 -8.95
CA GLY A 78 -8.46 8.83 -9.35
C GLY A 78 -7.64 9.88 -8.57
N GLY A 79 -7.49 9.71 -7.25
CA GLY A 79 -6.67 10.58 -6.41
C GLY A 79 -5.19 10.54 -6.80
N ILE A 80 -4.64 9.35 -7.04
CA ILE A 80 -3.26 9.18 -7.53
C ILE A 80 -3.10 9.91 -8.87
N ALA A 81 -4.02 9.70 -9.81
CA ALA A 81 -3.97 10.34 -11.12
C ALA A 81 -3.99 11.87 -11.01
N LEU A 82 -4.84 12.45 -10.15
CA LEU A 82 -4.87 13.90 -9.91
C LEU A 82 -3.53 14.44 -9.39
N VAL A 83 -2.91 13.76 -8.42
CA VAL A 83 -1.63 14.17 -7.84
C VAL A 83 -0.49 14.09 -8.87
N VAL A 84 -0.45 13.02 -9.67
CA VAL A 84 0.59 12.82 -10.69
C VAL A 84 0.45 13.82 -11.84
N LEU A 85 -0.80 14.15 -12.22
CA LEU A 85 -1.08 15.09 -13.31
C LEU A 85 -0.96 16.56 -12.88
N ALA A 86 -1.09 16.87 -11.59
CA ALA A 86 -0.88 18.20 -11.04
C ALA A 86 0.63 18.56 -11.06
N ARG A 87 1.11 19.08 -12.20
CA ARG A 87 2.46 19.63 -12.29
C ARG A 87 2.61 20.84 -11.36
N PRO A 88 3.69 20.92 -10.56
CA PRO A 88 4.06 22.17 -9.92
C PRO A 88 4.33 23.21 -11.00
N ALA A 89 3.66 24.36 -10.93
CA ALA A 89 4.08 25.52 -11.71
C ALA A 89 5.49 25.88 -11.25
N VAL A 90 6.48 25.75 -12.15
CA VAL A 90 7.83 26.28 -11.89
C VAL A 90 7.65 27.77 -11.64
N PRO A 91 7.97 28.28 -10.44
CA PRO A 91 7.95 29.73 -10.21
C PRO A 91 8.88 30.36 -11.23
N ALA A 92 8.35 31.30 -12.03
CA ALA A 92 9.17 32.05 -12.97
C ALA A 92 10.35 32.63 -12.18
N ALA A 93 11.57 32.33 -12.63
CA ALA A 93 12.78 32.87 -12.02
C ALA A 93 12.63 34.39 -11.90
N PRO A 94 12.99 35.00 -10.75
CA PRO A 94 12.89 36.44 -10.60
C PRO A 94 13.70 37.08 -11.72
N ALA A 95 12.99 37.75 -12.63
CA ALA A 95 13.59 38.48 -13.73
C ALA A 95 14.55 39.51 -13.13
N GLY A 96 15.81 39.44 -13.56
CA GLY A 96 16.91 40.36 -13.31
C GLY A 96 16.72 41.34 -12.15
N GLN A 97 17.43 41.12 -11.05
CA GLN A 97 17.84 42.25 -10.23
C GLN A 97 19.22 42.71 -10.71
N PRO A 98 19.37 43.99 -11.13
CA PRO A 98 20.63 44.57 -11.58
C PRO A 98 21.66 44.72 -10.46
#